data_AF-D5GJD8-F1
#
_entry.id   AF-D5GJD8-F1
#
_cell.length_a   1.000
_cell.length_b   1.000
_cell.length_c   1.000
_cell.angle_alpha   90.00
_cell.angle_beta   90.00
_cell.angle_gamma   90.00
#
_symmetry.space_group_name_H-M   'P 1'
#
loop_
_entity.id
_entity.type
_entity.pdbx_description
1 polymer ?
#
loop_
_entity_poly.entity_id
_entity_poly.type
_entity_poly.pdbx_seq_one_letter_code
_entity_poly.pdbx_strand_id
1 'polypeptide(L)'
;MIAVFIPIISIILINTLGIATHGPHGKRLRTAGMRGGALLGRGSFWNVNNGCMGVIYSVLTGATLQIIIKLVIGGLRPHFLTVCDPQIDGVQGMGYGGLYFDTSVCRDHTDPKRRDEIANAMQSFPSGHSIAAWAGLLYLSLYFNAHLKIFSNYHPSYWKLLLFITPMLAATLIVGSLSLDMSHNWYDTVVGSVMGVVMAILSYRMCFAAVWDFRFNHIPLARDPRIPGFGYSIEELEDWSGGCATRRGGWGVARRYTTFNHRWGAPGDCAFQSAGVSSGLGGVDSMDGQRRH
;
A
#
# COMPACT_ATOMS: atom_id res chain seq x y z
N MET A 1 0.75 15.25 8.40
CA MET A 1 0.26 14.63 9.67
C MET A 1 -1.11 14.00 9.51
N ILE A 2 -2.13 14.73 9.01
CA ILE A 2 -3.49 14.22 8.78
C ILE A 2 -3.50 12.91 7.98
N ALA A 3 -2.73 12.84 6.90
CA ALA A 3 -2.64 11.66 6.03
C ALA A 3 -2.01 10.40 6.65
N VAL A 4 -1.44 10.49 7.86
CA VAL A 4 -0.89 9.34 8.60
C VAL A 4 -1.81 8.97 9.76
N PHE A 5 -2.20 9.96 10.56
CA PHE A 5 -3.00 9.72 11.75
C PHE A 5 -4.44 9.29 11.41
N ILE A 6 -5.08 9.91 10.39
CA ILE A 6 -6.45 9.52 10.02
C ILE A 6 -6.52 8.06 9.56
N PRO A 7 -5.67 7.57 8.64
CA PRO A 7 -5.66 6.16 8.28
C PRO A 7 -5.41 5.23 9.47
N ILE A 8 -4.42 5.52 10.30
CA ILE A 8 -4.07 4.66 11.45
C ILE A 8 -5.24 4.58 12.44
N ILE A 9 -5.82 5.72 12.82
CA ILE A 9 -6.94 5.76 13.76
C ILE A 9 -8.16 5.05 13.14
N SER A 10 -8.45 5.28 11.86
CA SER A 10 -9.57 4.63 11.17
C SER A 10 -9.41 3.11 11.12
N ILE A 11 -8.20 2.61 10.84
CA ILE A 11 -7.88 1.18 10.86
C ILE A 11 -8.10 0.61 12.27
N ILE A 12 -7.58 1.28 13.30
CA ILE A 12 -7.76 0.84 14.69
C ILE A 12 -9.25 0.78 15.03
N LEU A 13 -10.01 1.84 14.75
CA LEU A 13 -11.45 1.93 15.05
C LEU A 13 -12.25 0.83 14.34
N ILE A 14 -11.98 0.57 13.06
CA ILE A 14 -12.72 -0.46 12.31
C ILE A 14 -12.48 -1.86 12.88
N ASN A 15 -11.25 -2.12 13.32
CA ASN A 15 -10.87 -3.41 13.88
C ASN A 15 -11.29 -3.58 15.34
N THR A 16 -11.44 -2.50 16.11
CA THR A 16 -11.96 -2.55 17.50
C THR A 16 -13.48 -2.65 17.51
N LEU A 17 -14.17 -1.95 16.61
CA LEU A 17 -15.63 -1.99 16.48
C LEU A 17 -16.13 -3.26 15.76
N GLY A 18 -15.25 -4.04 15.14
CA GLY A 18 -15.60 -5.29 14.46
C GLY A 18 -16.47 -5.11 13.21
N ILE A 19 -16.53 -3.88 12.66
CA ILE A 19 -17.43 -3.51 11.55
C ILE A 19 -17.01 -4.17 10.22
N ALA A 20 -15.79 -4.70 10.12
CA ALA A 20 -15.21 -5.11 8.84
C ALA A 20 -14.42 -6.44 8.84
N THR A 21 -14.63 -7.33 9.82
CA THR A 21 -14.12 -8.70 9.71
C THR A 21 -15.19 -9.57 9.07
N HIS A 22 -15.10 -9.77 7.75
CA HIS A 22 -15.86 -10.82 7.08
C HIS A 22 -15.40 -12.17 7.64
N GLY A 23 -16.18 -12.75 8.56
CA GLY A 23 -15.98 -14.14 8.98
C GLY A 23 -16.35 -15.06 7.82
N PRO A 24 -15.52 -16.04 7.42
CA PRO A 24 -15.94 -17.03 6.44
C PRO A 24 -17.24 -17.69 6.91
N HIS A 25 -18.24 -17.75 6.03
CA HIS A 25 -19.49 -18.45 6.29
C HIS A 25 -19.22 -19.96 6.27
N GLY A 26 -18.73 -20.49 7.39
CA GLY A 26 -18.47 -21.91 7.60
C GLY A 26 -18.46 -22.19 9.10
N LYS A 27 -19.59 -22.66 9.64
CA LYS A 27 -19.84 -23.11 11.01
C LYS A 27 -19.23 -22.22 12.12
N ARG A 28 -20.04 -21.35 12.72
CA ARG A 28 -19.79 -20.87 14.10
C ARG A 28 -19.61 -22.10 14.98
N LEU A 29 -18.37 -22.44 15.35
CA LEU A 29 -18.14 -23.23 16.55
C LEU A 29 -18.74 -22.44 17.70
N ARG A 30 -19.82 -22.96 18.29
CA ARG A 30 -20.43 -22.40 19.50
C ARG A 30 -19.37 -22.45 20.59
N THR A 31 -18.62 -21.36 20.79
CA THR A 31 -17.89 -21.17 22.03
C THR A 31 -18.92 -20.97 23.11
N ALA A 32 -19.06 -21.99 23.97
CA ALA A 32 -19.82 -21.95 25.19
C ALA A 32 -19.45 -20.70 26.00
N GLY A 33 -20.47 -20.14 26.65
CA GLY A 33 -20.52 -18.74 27.02
C GLY A 33 -19.36 -18.23 27.88
N MET A 34 -18.99 -16.97 27.65
CA MET A 34 -18.47 -16.08 28.68
C MET A 34 -18.83 -14.64 28.28
N ARG A 35 -19.67 -14.03 29.11
CA ARG A 35 -19.85 -12.58 29.21
C ARG A 35 -18.51 -11.99 29.68
N GLY A 36 -17.88 -11.12 28.88
CA GLY A 36 -16.70 -10.38 29.34
C GLY A 36 -15.85 -9.80 28.21
N GLY A 37 -15.87 -8.47 28.07
CA GLY A 37 -14.80 -7.69 27.43
C GLY A 37 -14.71 -7.77 25.91
N ALA A 38 -15.67 -7.16 25.23
CA ALA A 38 -15.47 -6.71 23.85
C ALA A 38 -14.43 -5.58 23.86
N LEU A 39 -13.16 -5.87 23.55
CA LEU A 39 -12.26 -4.82 23.05
C LEU A 39 -11.08 -5.34 22.21
N LEU A 40 -10.55 -6.55 22.42
CA LEU A 40 -9.37 -7.02 21.68
C LEU A 40 -9.42 -8.55 21.42
N GLY A 41 -10.31 -8.97 20.53
CA GLY A 41 -10.35 -10.33 19.99
C GLY A 41 -9.26 -10.53 18.93
N ARG A 42 -8.35 -11.46 19.17
CA ARG A 42 -7.02 -11.65 18.54
C ARG A 42 -6.96 -11.99 17.02
N GLY A 43 -8.04 -11.86 16.26
CA GLY A 43 -7.98 -11.64 14.80
C GLY A 43 -7.78 -10.17 14.42
N SER A 44 -8.03 -9.26 15.38
CA SER A 44 -7.95 -7.81 15.23
C SER A 44 -6.50 -7.29 15.27
N PHE A 45 -5.65 -7.78 16.19
CA PHE A 45 -4.30 -7.22 16.37
C PHE A 45 -3.40 -7.41 15.15
N TRP A 46 -3.44 -8.58 14.51
CA TRP A 46 -2.57 -8.90 13.37
C TRP A 46 -2.95 -8.05 12.13
N ASN A 47 -4.25 -7.84 11.91
CA ASN A 47 -4.78 -6.96 10.87
C ASN A 47 -4.50 -5.48 11.16
N VAL A 48 -4.62 -5.05 12.41
CA VAL A 48 -4.28 -3.68 12.83
C VAL A 48 -2.79 -3.43 12.68
N ASN A 49 -1.94 -4.34 13.14
CA ASN A 49 -0.50 -4.19 13.06
C ASN A 49 -0.03 -4.09 11.59
N ASN A 50 -0.45 -5.01 10.72
CA ASN A 50 -0.09 -4.94 9.29
C ASN A 50 -0.74 -3.75 8.58
N GLY A 51 -1.98 -3.42 8.92
CA GLY A 51 -2.66 -2.22 8.44
C GLY A 51 -1.86 -0.95 8.75
N CYS A 52 -1.50 -0.75 10.02
CA CYS A 52 -0.71 0.41 10.47
C CYS A 52 0.70 0.42 9.88
N MET A 53 1.39 -0.73 9.87
CA MET A 53 2.74 -0.83 9.30
C MET A 53 2.73 -0.51 7.80
N GLY A 54 1.74 -0.98 7.04
CA GLY A 54 1.67 -0.69 5.61
C GLY A 54 1.34 0.76 5.28
N VAL A 55 0.56 1.48 6.13
CA VAL A 55 0.41 2.95 6.02
C VAL A 55 1.75 3.63 6.25
N ILE A 56 2.47 3.24 7.31
CA ILE A 56 3.78 3.81 7.63
C ILE A 56 4.76 3.57 6.47
N TYR A 57 4.80 2.36 5.92
CA TYR A 57 5.66 2.02 4.79
C TYR A 57 5.30 2.82 3.53
N SER A 58 4.01 3.01 3.23
CA SER A 58 3.60 3.79 2.05
C SER A 58 4.08 5.24 2.14
N VAL A 59 3.84 5.88 3.29
CA VAL A 59 4.14 7.31 3.48
C VAL A 59 5.63 7.52 3.64
N LEU A 60 6.35 6.68 4.39
CA LEU A 60 7.79 6.81 4.56
C LEU A 60 8.53 6.60 3.23
N THR A 61 8.16 5.57 2.46
CA THR A 61 8.81 5.31 1.16
C THR A 61 8.49 6.41 0.15
N GLY A 62 7.25 6.92 0.16
CA GLY A 62 6.89 8.08 -0.65
C GLY A 62 7.67 9.34 -0.26
N ALA A 63 7.83 9.60 1.04
CA ALA A 63 8.57 10.76 1.54
C ALA A 63 10.07 10.68 1.23
N THR A 64 10.70 9.51 1.35
CA THR A 64 12.12 9.35 1.01
C THR A 64 12.37 9.58 -0.47
N LEU A 65 11.54 8.99 -1.35
CA LEU A 65 11.63 9.22 -2.79
C LEU A 65 11.39 10.70 -3.14
N GLN A 66 10.41 11.33 -2.51
CA GLN A 66 10.15 12.76 -2.70
C GLN A 66 11.38 13.60 -2.34
N ILE A 67 12.00 13.37 -1.18
CA ILE A 67 13.17 14.14 -0.73
C ILE A 67 14.31 13.98 -1.74
N ILE A 68 14.57 12.76 -2.21
CA ILE A 68 15.61 12.50 -3.22
C ILE A 68 15.33 13.30 -4.50
N ILE A 69 14.11 13.19 -5.05
CA ILE A 69 13.77 13.89 -6.30
C ILE A 69 13.82 15.42 -6.11
N LYS A 70 13.34 15.90 -4.97
CA LYS A 70 13.31 17.33 -4.64
C LYS A 70 14.70 17.95 -4.56
N LEU A 71 15.69 17.19 -4.08
CA LEU A 71 17.09 17.61 -4.03
C LEU A 71 17.78 17.55 -5.40
N VAL A 72 17.34 16.67 -6.31
CA VAL A 72 17.98 16.48 -7.63
C VAL A 72 17.41 17.40 -8.70
N ILE A 73 16.08 17.57 -8.76
CA ILE A 73 15.41 18.31 -9.84
C ILE A 73 15.17 19.77 -9.45
N GLY A 74 14.74 20.03 -8.20
CA GLY A 74 14.29 21.34 -7.77
C GLY A 74 13.03 21.80 -8.53
N GLY A 75 12.73 23.10 -8.49
CA GLY A 75 11.65 23.72 -9.28
C GLY A 75 11.11 24.98 -8.63
N LEU A 76 10.80 26.00 -9.43
CA LEU A 76 10.27 27.27 -8.90
C LEU A 76 8.78 27.13 -8.57
N ARG A 77 8.39 27.51 -7.35
CA ARG A 77 6.98 27.57 -6.94
C ARG A 77 6.30 28.78 -7.58
N PRO A 78 4.96 28.76 -7.74
CA PRO A 78 4.22 29.90 -8.29
C PRO A 78 4.42 31.21 -7.50
N HIS A 79 4.60 31.14 -6.17
CA HIS A 79 4.86 32.29 -5.31
C HIS A 79 6.37 32.65 -5.18
N PHE A 80 7.24 32.10 -6.03
CA PHE A 80 8.67 32.37 -5.94
C PHE A 80 9.00 33.86 -6.11
N LEU A 81 8.40 34.54 -7.09
CA LEU A 81 8.68 35.96 -7.35
C LEU A 81 8.28 36.86 -6.18
N THR A 82 7.17 36.54 -5.50
CA THR A 82 6.72 37.27 -4.32
C THR A 82 7.65 37.06 -3.11
N VAL A 83 8.31 35.91 -3.02
CA VAL A 83 9.30 35.63 -1.96
C VAL A 83 10.66 36.22 -2.30
N CYS A 84 11.07 36.17 -3.56
CA CYS A 84 12.36 36.72 -3.99
C CYS A 84 12.38 38.26 -3.88
N ASP A 85 11.28 38.94 -4.26
CA ASP A 85 11.21 40.42 -4.34
C ASP A 85 12.46 41.04 -5.02
N PRO A 86 12.65 40.80 -6.32
CA PRO A 86 13.90 41.09 -7.01
C PRO A 86 14.21 42.59 -7.07
N GLN A 87 15.43 42.97 -6.68
CA GLN A 87 15.96 44.32 -6.84
C GLN A 87 16.76 44.40 -8.14
N ILE A 88 16.13 44.88 -9.21
CA ILE A 88 16.72 44.90 -10.57
C ILE A 88 17.50 46.18 -10.88
N ASP A 89 17.49 47.18 -9.99
CA ASP A 89 18.18 48.45 -10.22
C ASP A 89 19.71 48.26 -10.19
N GLY A 90 20.34 48.43 -11.36
CA GLY A 90 21.79 48.39 -11.50
C GLY A 90 22.43 47.00 -11.54
N VAL A 91 21.62 45.93 -11.57
CA VAL A 91 22.12 44.55 -11.64
C VAL A 91 22.16 44.09 -13.10
N GLN A 92 23.35 43.79 -13.61
CA GLN A 92 23.50 43.14 -14.92
C GLN A 92 23.30 41.63 -14.77
N GLY A 93 22.29 41.09 -15.47
CA GLY A 93 22.12 39.64 -15.55
C GLY A 93 23.21 38.98 -16.39
N MET A 94 23.33 37.67 -16.23
CA MET A 94 24.28 36.80 -16.93
C MET A 94 23.63 36.21 -18.20
N GLY A 95 24.44 35.56 -19.05
CA GLY A 95 23.99 34.77 -20.20
C GLY A 95 23.45 35.57 -21.40
N TYR A 96 22.66 34.92 -22.27
CA TYR A 96 22.18 35.51 -23.53
C TYR A 96 21.36 36.76 -23.26
N GLY A 97 21.87 37.92 -23.69
CA GLY A 97 21.24 39.23 -23.51
C GLY A 97 21.16 39.74 -22.06
N GLY A 98 21.89 39.11 -21.12
CA GLY A 98 21.87 39.52 -19.70
C GLY A 98 20.53 39.28 -19.00
N LEU A 99 19.76 38.28 -19.42
CA LEU A 99 18.44 37.97 -18.87
C LEU A 99 18.45 36.99 -17.68
N TYR A 100 19.57 36.33 -17.40
CA TYR A 100 19.64 35.32 -16.33
C TYR A 100 20.09 35.93 -15.02
N PHE A 101 19.33 35.71 -13.95
CA PHE A 101 19.65 36.18 -12.60
C PHE A 101 19.73 35.01 -11.63
N ASP A 102 20.68 35.09 -10.71
CA ASP A 102 20.77 34.19 -9.57
C ASP A 102 19.99 34.78 -8.37
N THR A 103 19.81 33.99 -7.31
CA THR A 103 19.16 34.35 -6.05
C THR A 103 19.76 35.57 -5.35
N SER A 104 20.94 36.05 -5.78
CA SER A 104 21.54 37.32 -5.32
C SER A 104 20.70 38.55 -5.66
N VAL A 105 19.80 38.47 -6.64
CA VAL A 105 18.88 39.57 -6.99
C VAL A 105 17.76 39.73 -5.97
N CYS A 106 17.49 38.71 -5.17
CA CYS A 106 16.41 38.74 -4.20
C CYS A 106 16.73 39.70 -3.04
N ARG A 107 15.70 40.42 -2.55
CA ARG A 107 15.84 41.31 -1.40
C ARG A 107 16.28 40.52 -0.16
N ASP A 108 17.21 41.10 0.60
CA ASP A 108 17.69 40.58 1.88
C ASP A 108 18.23 39.14 1.81
N HIS A 109 18.74 38.72 0.64
CA HIS A 109 19.28 37.38 0.41
C HIS A 109 20.49 37.03 1.29
N THR A 110 21.02 37.95 2.10
CA THR A 110 22.09 37.67 3.08
C THR A 110 21.57 37.22 4.44
N ASP A 111 20.30 37.51 4.77
CA ASP A 111 19.68 37.04 6.02
C ASP A 111 19.46 35.52 5.97
N PRO A 112 19.91 34.74 6.97
CA PRO A 112 19.66 33.30 7.05
C PRO A 112 18.20 32.91 6.87
N LYS A 113 17.25 33.65 7.47
CA LYS A 113 15.82 33.32 7.38
C LYS A 113 15.30 33.49 5.95
N ARG A 114 15.71 34.59 5.30
CA ARG A 114 15.29 34.90 3.95
C ARG A 114 15.88 33.93 2.93
N ARG A 115 17.14 33.51 3.14
CA ARG A 115 17.77 32.44 2.36
C ARG A 115 16.97 31.14 2.41
N ASP A 116 16.52 30.75 3.59
CA ASP A 116 15.71 29.52 3.76
C ASP A 116 14.34 29.63 3.07
N GLU A 117 13.69 30.81 3.13
CA GLU A 117 12.43 31.07 2.41
C GLU A 117 12.60 30.97 0.89
N ILE A 118 13.65 31.60 0.35
CA ILE A 118 13.97 31.57 -1.09
C ILE A 118 14.31 30.13 -1.51
N ALA A 119 15.16 29.44 -0.75
CA ALA A 119 15.52 28.04 -1.04
C ALA A 119 14.29 27.12 -1.03
N ASN A 120 13.36 27.32 -0.08
CA ASN A 120 12.10 26.57 -0.05
C ASN A 120 11.22 26.87 -1.28
N ALA A 121 11.19 28.12 -1.74
CA ALA A 121 10.47 28.54 -2.94
C ALA A 121 11.09 27.99 -4.24
N MET A 122 12.38 27.63 -4.23
CA MET A 122 13.08 26.97 -5.34
C MET A 122 12.95 25.44 -5.36
N GLN A 123 12.21 24.87 -4.41
CA GLN A 123 11.96 23.43 -4.35
C GLN A 123 10.45 23.14 -4.45
N SER A 124 9.91 23.18 -5.66
CA SER A 124 8.50 22.92 -5.96
C SER A 124 8.20 21.44 -6.23
N PHE A 125 9.09 20.74 -6.95
CA PHE A 125 8.81 19.42 -7.49
C PHE A 125 9.47 18.29 -6.66
N PRO A 126 8.78 17.16 -6.42
CA PRO A 126 7.34 16.94 -6.46
C PRO A 126 6.67 17.40 -5.13
N SER A 127 5.35 17.59 -5.14
CA SER A 127 4.63 18.02 -3.93
C SER A 127 4.58 16.91 -2.87
N GLY A 128 5.23 17.14 -1.74
CA GLY A 128 5.24 16.20 -0.60
C GLY A 128 3.88 16.03 0.08
N HIS A 129 3.08 17.10 0.15
CA HIS A 129 1.71 17.03 0.65
C HIS A 129 0.84 16.13 -0.22
N SER A 130 1.01 16.20 -1.55
CA SER A 130 0.28 15.36 -2.51
C SER A 130 0.65 13.88 -2.38
N ILE A 131 1.95 13.57 -2.30
CA ILE A 131 2.42 12.19 -2.10
C ILE A 131 1.89 11.63 -0.79
N ALA A 132 2.05 12.35 0.32
CA ALA A 132 1.60 11.88 1.62
C ALA A 132 0.08 11.69 1.68
N ALA A 133 -0.70 12.60 1.09
CA ALA A 133 -2.16 12.50 1.03
C ALA A 133 -2.61 11.25 0.29
N TRP A 134 -2.11 11.02 -0.94
CA TRP A 134 -2.49 9.84 -1.72
C TRP A 134 -1.92 8.54 -1.14
N ALA A 135 -0.67 8.53 -0.67
CA ALA A 135 -0.06 7.35 -0.08
C ALA A 135 -0.83 6.85 1.16
N GLY A 136 -1.25 7.76 2.03
CA GLY A 136 -1.99 7.40 3.24
C GLY A 136 -3.49 7.16 3.03
N LEU A 137 -4.18 8.06 2.34
CA LEU A 137 -5.64 7.99 2.18
C LEU A 137 -6.05 6.95 1.14
N LEU A 138 -5.29 6.73 0.06
CA LEU A 138 -5.59 5.62 -0.85
C LEU A 138 -5.34 4.28 -0.18
N TYR A 139 -4.30 4.15 0.64
CA TYR A 139 -4.08 2.95 1.43
C TYR A 139 -5.29 2.65 2.33
N LEU A 140 -5.86 3.68 2.95
CA LEU A 140 -7.09 3.55 3.73
C LEU A 140 -8.27 3.05 2.87
N SER A 141 -8.45 3.59 1.65
CA SER A 141 -9.45 3.10 0.71
C SER A 141 -9.24 1.63 0.33
N LEU A 142 -8.00 1.22 0.04
CA LEU A 142 -7.66 -0.19 -0.24
C LEU A 142 -7.98 -1.08 0.97
N TYR A 143 -7.68 -0.60 2.18
CA TYR A 143 -8.03 -1.29 3.42
C TYR A 143 -9.55 -1.47 3.57
N PHE A 144 -10.34 -0.43 3.29
CA PHE A 144 -11.80 -0.54 3.29
C PHE A 144 -12.31 -1.56 2.26
N ASN A 145 -11.74 -1.56 1.05
CA ASN A 145 -12.13 -2.54 0.03
C ASN A 145 -11.89 -3.98 0.51
N ALA A 146 -10.73 -4.25 1.11
CA ALA A 146 -10.38 -5.59 1.56
C ALA A 146 -11.29 -6.11 2.68
N HIS A 147 -11.62 -5.26 3.63
CA HIS A 147 -12.36 -5.65 4.82
C HIS A 147 -13.89 -5.57 4.64
N LEU A 148 -14.40 -4.60 3.87
CA LEU A 148 -15.84 -4.46 3.58
C LEU A 148 -16.30 -5.24 2.35
N LYS A 149 -15.35 -5.79 1.56
CA LYS A 149 -15.58 -6.56 0.34
C LYS A 149 -16.43 -5.77 -0.67
N ILE A 150 -15.91 -4.62 -1.07
CA ILE A 150 -16.61 -3.66 -1.94
C ILE A 150 -16.59 -4.16 -3.38
N PHE A 151 -15.43 -4.62 -3.85
CA PHE A 151 -15.30 -5.29 -5.14
C PHE A 151 -15.33 -6.80 -4.95
N SER A 152 -16.48 -7.33 -4.50
CA SER A 152 -16.67 -8.77 -4.25
C SER A 152 -17.44 -9.46 -5.37
N ASN A 153 -17.51 -10.79 -5.35
CA ASN A 153 -18.35 -11.59 -6.26
C ASN A 153 -19.85 -11.59 -5.88
N TYR A 154 -20.32 -10.54 -5.23
CA TYR A 154 -21.72 -10.32 -4.89
C TYR A 154 -21.99 -8.81 -4.86
N HIS A 155 -23.25 -8.40 -4.91
CA HIS A 155 -23.64 -6.99 -4.92
C HIS A 155 -23.66 -6.40 -3.50
N PRO A 156 -22.66 -5.59 -3.08
CA PRO A 156 -22.64 -5.00 -1.75
C PRO A 156 -23.59 -3.80 -1.65
N SER A 157 -23.88 -3.38 -0.42
CA SER A 157 -24.65 -2.15 -0.16
C SER A 157 -23.89 -0.90 -0.59
N TYR A 158 -24.61 0.08 -1.17
CA TYR A 158 -24.04 1.33 -1.71
C TYR A 158 -23.21 2.15 -0.69
N TRP A 159 -23.60 2.16 0.59
CA TRP A 159 -22.87 2.90 1.63
C TRP A 159 -21.40 2.44 1.78
N LYS A 160 -21.09 1.18 1.44
CA LYS A 160 -19.70 0.68 1.45
C LYS A 160 -18.86 1.34 0.36
N LEU A 161 -19.44 1.58 -0.81
CA LEU A 161 -18.78 2.32 -1.89
C LEU A 161 -18.49 3.77 -1.49
N LEU A 162 -19.43 4.42 -0.79
CA LEU A 162 -19.21 5.77 -0.27
C LEU A 162 -18.00 5.82 0.66
N LEU A 163 -17.87 4.87 1.59
CA LEU A 163 -16.71 4.79 2.48
C LEU A 163 -15.39 4.61 1.71
N PHE A 164 -15.37 3.84 0.62
CA PHE A 164 -14.18 3.67 -0.22
C PHE A 164 -13.78 4.97 -0.93
N ILE A 165 -14.75 5.73 -1.43
CA ILE A 165 -14.49 6.97 -2.15
C ILE A 165 -14.15 8.12 -1.21
N THR A 166 -14.65 8.14 0.03
CA THR A 166 -14.42 9.25 0.98
C THR A 166 -12.94 9.62 1.18
N PRO A 167 -12.01 8.69 1.46
CA PRO A 167 -10.59 9.02 1.60
C PRO A 167 -9.96 9.52 0.29
N MET A 168 -10.37 8.99 -0.87
CA MET A 168 -9.88 9.46 -2.18
C MET A 168 -10.36 10.88 -2.49
N LEU A 169 -11.61 11.19 -2.16
CA LEU A 169 -12.16 12.53 -2.29
C LEU A 169 -11.41 13.50 -1.35
N ALA A 170 -11.18 13.10 -0.10
CA ALA A 170 -10.40 13.90 0.85
C ALA A 170 -8.97 14.15 0.34
N ALA A 171 -8.31 13.14 -0.23
CA ALA A 171 -6.99 13.29 -0.84
C ALA A 171 -7.03 14.31 -2.00
N THR A 172 -8.03 14.19 -2.87
CA THR A 172 -8.21 15.11 -4.01
C THR A 172 -8.43 16.55 -3.55
N LEU A 173 -9.22 16.77 -2.49
CA LEU A 173 -9.47 18.10 -1.92
C LEU A 173 -8.22 18.70 -1.28
N ILE A 174 -7.43 17.90 -0.53
CA ILE A 174 -6.14 18.33 0.03
C ILE A 174 -5.16 18.71 -1.08
N VAL A 175 -5.13 17.95 -2.17
CA VAL A 175 -4.26 18.24 -3.31
C VAL A 175 -4.73 19.48 -4.08
N GLY A 176 -6.04 19.63 -4.23
CA GLY A 176 -6.66 20.80 -4.86
C GLY A 176 -6.36 22.10 -4.09
N SER A 177 -6.40 22.07 -2.75
CA SER A 177 -6.12 23.27 -1.95
C SER A 177 -4.69 23.78 -2.15
N LEU A 178 -3.71 22.91 -2.37
CA LEU A 178 -2.32 23.31 -2.66
C LEU A 178 -2.20 24.16 -3.94
N SER A 179 -3.06 23.88 -4.92
CA SER A 179 -3.11 24.62 -6.18
C SER A 179 -3.79 25.98 -5.99
N LEU A 180 -4.82 26.05 -5.14
CA LEU A 180 -5.48 27.30 -4.76
C LEU A 180 -4.54 28.22 -3.96
N ASP A 181 -3.73 27.65 -3.07
CA ASP A 181 -2.78 28.39 -2.22
C ASP A 181 -1.50 28.81 -2.98
N MET A 182 -1.42 28.60 -4.30
CA MET A 182 -0.24 28.90 -5.14
C MET A 182 1.07 28.26 -4.62
N SER A 183 0.93 27.19 -3.83
CA SER A 183 2.08 26.52 -3.19
C SER A 183 2.84 25.62 -4.16
N HIS A 184 2.14 25.08 -5.16
CA HIS A 184 2.68 24.15 -6.15
C HIS A 184 1.98 24.34 -7.50
N ASN A 185 2.68 24.02 -8.59
CA ASN A 185 2.04 23.93 -9.89
C ASN A 185 1.16 22.68 -9.96
N TRP A 186 0.15 22.70 -10.84
CA TRP A 186 -0.76 21.56 -11.01
C TRP A 186 -0.04 20.27 -11.43
N TYR A 187 1.09 20.36 -12.15
CA TYR A 187 1.86 19.17 -12.54
C TYR A 187 2.67 18.61 -11.36
N ASP A 188 3.18 19.47 -10.46
CA ASP A 188 3.88 19.05 -9.23
C ASP A 188 2.94 18.22 -8.34
N THR A 189 1.66 18.63 -8.30
CA THR A 189 0.63 17.96 -7.51
C THR A 189 0.18 16.66 -8.16
N VAL A 190 -0.02 16.61 -9.48
CA VAL A 190 -0.39 15.39 -10.21
C VAL A 190 0.70 14.32 -10.12
N VAL A 191 1.97 14.66 -10.38
CA VAL A 191 3.07 13.69 -10.28
C VAL A 191 3.20 13.18 -8.84
N GLY A 192 3.08 14.07 -7.85
CA GLY A 192 3.04 13.66 -6.45
C GLY A 192 1.88 12.70 -6.14
N SER A 193 0.69 12.95 -6.71
CA SER A 193 -0.47 12.06 -6.53
C SER A 193 -0.21 10.67 -7.11
N VAL A 194 0.33 10.59 -8.33
CA VAL A 194 0.69 9.32 -8.98
C VAL A 194 1.71 8.55 -8.17
N MET A 195 2.78 9.21 -7.71
CA MET A 195 3.78 8.58 -6.85
C MET A 195 3.15 8.05 -5.54
N GLY A 196 2.28 8.83 -4.91
CA GLY A 196 1.57 8.42 -3.70
C GLY A 196 0.68 7.19 -3.95
N VAL A 197 -0.07 7.17 -5.05
CA VAL A 197 -0.89 6.03 -5.48
C VAL A 197 -0.05 4.75 -5.63
N VAL A 198 1.08 4.85 -6.33
CA VAL A 198 1.98 3.70 -6.54
C VAL A 198 2.50 3.19 -5.19
N MET A 199 2.98 4.08 -4.31
CA MET A 199 3.48 3.67 -2.99
C MET A 199 2.41 3.03 -2.12
N ALA A 200 1.15 3.50 -2.20
CA ALA A 200 0.04 2.90 -1.47
C ALA A 200 -0.24 1.46 -1.95
N ILE A 201 -0.25 1.23 -3.26
CA ILE A 201 -0.50 -0.09 -3.85
C ILE A 201 0.63 -1.06 -3.51
N LEU A 202 1.89 -0.61 -3.65
CA LEU A 202 3.07 -1.44 -3.36
C LEU A 202 3.15 -1.81 -1.88
N SER A 203 2.97 -0.84 -0.97
CA SER A 203 3.02 -1.14 0.47
C SER A 203 1.83 -2.00 0.91
N TYR A 204 0.66 -1.81 0.33
CA TYR A 204 -0.50 -2.65 0.60
C TYR A 204 -0.20 -4.10 0.20
N ARG A 205 0.37 -4.32 -0.99
CA ARG A 205 0.74 -5.66 -1.46
C ARG A 205 1.87 -6.29 -0.65
N MET A 206 2.75 -5.49 -0.05
CA MET A 206 3.80 -5.95 0.85
C MET A 206 3.22 -6.49 2.17
N CYS A 207 2.14 -5.88 2.68
CA CYS A 207 1.52 -6.26 3.95
C CYS A 207 0.36 -7.25 3.79
N PHE A 208 -0.28 -7.32 2.62
CA PHE A 208 -1.45 -8.15 2.33
C PHE A 208 -1.26 -9.02 1.09
N ALA A 209 -1.91 -10.19 1.07
CA ALA A 209 -1.72 -11.20 0.03
C ALA A 209 -2.16 -10.76 -1.37
N ALA A 210 -3.10 -9.82 -1.49
CA ALA A 210 -3.55 -9.28 -2.78
C ALA A 210 -4.04 -7.84 -2.62
N VAL A 211 -4.11 -7.10 -3.73
CA VAL A 211 -4.70 -5.74 -3.75
C VAL A 211 -6.18 -5.80 -4.14
N TRP A 212 -6.46 -6.42 -5.30
CA TRP A 212 -7.80 -6.42 -5.90
C TRP A 212 -8.54 -7.75 -5.79
N ASP A 213 -7.85 -8.88 -5.62
CA ASP A 213 -8.52 -10.18 -5.49
C ASP A 213 -9.30 -10.22 -4.17
N PHE A 214 -10.63 -10.17 -4.27
CA PHE A 214 -11.54 -10.15 -3.14
C PHE A 214 -11.43 -11.38 -2.24
N ARG A 215 -10.85 -12.48 -2.73
CA ARG A 215 -10.65 -13.70 -1.92
C ARG A 215 -9.50 -13.52 -0.94
N PHE A 216 -8.44 -12.81 -1.33
CA PHE A 216 -7.17 -12.80 -0.59
C PHE A 216 -6.75 -11.41 -0.09
N ASN A 217 -7.38 -10.33 -0.54
CA ASN A 217 -6.96 -8.96 -0.23
C ASN A 217 -6.92 -8.59 1.25
N HIS A 218 -7.76 -9.21 2.07
CA HIS A 218 -7.81 -9.02 3.52
C HIS A 218 -6.81 -9.86 4.33
N ILE A 219 -6.04 -10.76 3.69
CA ILE A 219 -5.15 -11.67 4.40
C ILE A 219 -3.82 -10.99 4.66
N PRO A 220 -3.43 -10.77 5.92
CA PRO A 220 -2.15 -10.16 6.24
C PRO A 220 -1.01 -11.18 6.07
N LEU A 221 0.14 -10.73 5.57
CA LEU A 221 1.31 -11.57 5.32
C LEU A 221 2.29 -11.60 6.50
N ALA A 222 2.92 -12.77 6.71
CA ALA A 222 3.99 -12.96 7.68
C ALA A 222 5.31 -12.34 7.21
N ARG A 223 6.00 -11.63 8.12
CA ARG A 223 7.37 -11.12 7.88
C ARG A 223 8.45 -12.17 8.19
N ASP A 224 8.11 -13.25 8.91
CA ASP A 224 9.08 -14.27 9.33
C ASP A 224 9.46 -15.17 8.14
N PRO A 225 10.74 -15.18 7.70
CA PRO A 225 11.19 -16.02 6.58
C PRO A 225 11.13 -17.52 6.84
N ARG A 226 10.87 -17.94 8.09
CA ARG A 226 10.69 -19.36 8.46
C ARG A 226 9.27 -19.86 8.18
N ILE A 227 8.31 -18.96 7.98
CA ILE A 227 6.94 -19.31 7.65
C ILE A 227 6.83 -19.39 6.12
N PRO A 228 6.45 -20.55 5.55
CA PRO A 228 6.26 -20.66 4.10
C PRO A 228 5.24 -19.62 3.61
N GLY A 229 5.50 -19.03 2.45
CA GLY A 229 4.64 -18.01 1.87
C GLY A 229 3.22 -18.53 1.60
N PHE A 230 2.25 -17.62 1.53
CA PHE A 230 0.86 -17.97 1.26
C PHE A 230 0.71 -18.60 -0.13
N GLY A 231 0.25 -19.85 -0.20
CA GLY A 231 0.13 -20.64 -1.44
C GLY A 231 -1.13 -20.38 -2.25
N TYR A 232 -1.99 -19.41 -1.85
CA TYR A 232 -3.22 -19.02 -2.53
C TYR A 232 -4.25 -20.16 -2.71
N SER A 233 -4.20 -21.18 -1.85
CA SER A 233 -5.21 -22.23 -1.77
C SER A 233 -6.38 -21.82 -0.86
N ILE A 234 -7.57 -22.39 -1.09
CA ILE A 234 -8.76 -22.14 -0.26
C ILE A 234 -8.61 -22.79 1.13
N GLU A 235 -7.84 -23.87 1.23
CA GLU A 235 -7.57 -24.56 2.51
C GLU A 235 -6.65 -23.71 3.41
N GLU A 236 -5.57 -23.15 2.84
CA GLU A 236 -4.72 -22.20 3.58
C GLU A 236 -5.46 -20.90 3.91
N LEU A 237 -6.43 -20.47 3.09
CA LEU A 237 -7.25 -19.30 3.39
C LEU A 237 -7.95 -19.46 4.75
N GLU A 238 -8.47 -20.65 5.09
CA GLU A 238 -9.13 -20.88 6.38
C GLU A 238 -8.13 -20.81 7.55
N ASP A 239 -6.91 -21.32 7.37
CA ASP A 239 -5.84 -21.29 8.38
C ASP A 239 -5.26 -19.88 8.58
N TRP A 240 -5.05 -19.13 7.50
CA TRP A 240 -4.50 -17.77 7.54
C TRP A 240 -5.55 -16.73 7.92
N SER A 241 -6.83 -16.94 7.58
CA SER A 241 -7.94 -16.12 8.10
C SER A 241 -8.30 -16.46 9.55
N GLY A 242 -7.90 -17.66 10.03
CA GLY A 242 -8.13 -18.15 11.38
C GLY A 242 -7.04 -17.84 12.42
N GLY A 243 -5.83 -17.41 12.02
CA GLY A 243 -4.70 -17.13 12.92
C GLY A 243 -4.56 -15.64 13.28
N CYS A 244 -4.36 -15.19 14.53
CA CYS A 244 -3.82 -15.87 15.69
C CYS A 244 -4.14 -15.18 17.04
N ALA A 245 -4.86 -15.89 17.90
CA ALA A 245 -4.42 -16.09 19.29
C ALA A 245 -3.84 -17.50 19.40
N THR A 246 -2.54 -17.68 19.34
CA THR A 246 -1.90 -19.01 19.54
C THR A 246 -2.16 -19.68 20.89
N ARG A 247 -3.05 -19.18 21.76
CA ARG A 247 -3.21 -19.72 23.11
C ARG A 247 -4.44 -19.16 23.82
N ARG A 248 -5.63 -19.70 23.59
CA ARG A 248 -6.69 -19.69 24.61
C ARG A 248 -6.84 -21.06 25.31
N GLY A 249 -5.89 -21.98 25.11
CA GLY A 249 -5.90 -23.29 25.78
C GLY A 249 -4.55 -23.97 25.97
N GLY A 250 -3.58 -23.76 25.07
CA GLY A 250 -2.21 -24.25 25.29
C GLY A 250 -1.65 -25.04 24.12
N TRP A 251 -0.38 -24.74 23.84
CA TRP A 251 0.60 -25.61 23.20
C TRP A 251 0.37 -25.95 21.73
N GLY A 252 1.33 -25.51 20.93
CA GLY A 252 1.48 -25.98 19.57
C GLY A 252 1.89 -27.44 19.54
N VAL A 253 1.29 -28.17 18.61
CA VAL A 253 1.94 -29.27 17.89
C VAL A 253 1.49 -29.10 16.45
N ALA A 254 2.43 -28.72 15.56
CA ALA A 254 2.22 -28.87 14.14
C ALA A 254 1.98 -30.36 13.88
N ARG A 255 0.76 -30.73 13.47
CA ARG A 255 0.46 -32.11 13.11
C ARG A 255 -0.02 -32.18 11.67
N ARG A 256 0.94 -32.59 10.84
CA ARG A 256 0.84 -33.32 9.57
C ARG A 256 0.29 -32.55 8.36
N TYR A 257 1.22 -32.12 7.50
CA TYR A 257 1.10 -32.41 6.08
C TYR A 257 2.40 -33.07 5.59
N THR A 258 2.44 -34.38 5.80
CA THR A 258 3.14 -35.29 4.89
C THR A 258 2.32 -35.36 3.60
N THR A 259 2.99 -35.10 2.47
CA THR A 259 2.81 -35.71 1.14
C THR A 259 1.45 -35.53 0.43
N PHE A 260 1.39 -34.74 -0.65
CA PHE A 260 1.36 -35.21 -2.05
C PHE A 260 1.11 -34.08 -3.08
N ASN A 261 1.96 -34.04 -4.11
CA ASN A 261 1.81 -33.49 -5.47
C ASN A 261 1.42 -32.01 -5.71
N HIS A 262 2.47 -31.23 -6.02
CA HIS A 262 2.45 -30.12 -6.95
C HIS A 262 1.86 -30.50 -8.31
N ARG A 263 0.94 -29.67 -8.81
CA ARG A 263 0.82 -29.25 -10.22
C ARG A 263 -0.22 -28.12 -10.26
N TRP A 264 -0.10 -27.21 -11.23
CA TRP A 264 -0.91 -26.00 -11.47
C TRP A 264 -0.35 -24.71 -10.83
N GLY A 265 0.59 -24.08 -11.55
CA GLY A 265 0.94 -22.66 -11.39
C GLY A 265 -0.02 -21.76 -12.19
N ALA A 266 -0.11 -20.49 -11.82
CA ALA A 266 -1.00 -19.50 -12.45
C ALA A 266 -0.47 -19.03 -13.82
N PRO A 267 -1.31 -18.47 -14.71
CA PRO A 267 -0.88 -17.93 -15.99
C PRO A 267 0.06 -16.74 -15.75
N GLY A 268 1.34 -16.89 -16.06
CA GLY A 268 2.35 -15.83 -15.93
C GLY A 268 3.63 -16.20 -15.18
N ASP A 269 3.74 -17.41 -14.60
CA ASP A 269 4.98 -17.84 -13.95
C ASP A 269 6.04 -18.27 -14.99
N CYS A 270 7.16 -17.54 -15.04
CA CYS A 270 8.33 -17.80 -15.89
C CYS A 270 9.19 -18.98 -15.40
N ALA A 271 8.60 -20.07 -14.92
CA ALA A 271 9.33 -21.26 -14.49
C ALA A 271 9.28 -22.33 -15.58
N PHE A 272 9.93 -22.07 -16.72
CA PHE A 272 10.31 -23.10 -17.68
C PHE A 272 11.70 -22.82 -18.23
N GLN A 273 12.63 -23.77 -18.00
CA GLN A 273 13.62 -24.31 -18.96
C GLN A 273 15.01 -24.60 -18.35
N SER A 274 15.34 -25.90 -18.31
CA SER A 274 16.64 -26.62 -18.26
C SER A 274 16.52 -27.78 -17.26
N ALA A 275 16.79 -29.06 -17.53
CA ALA A 275 17.46 -29.84 -18.58
C ALA A 275 16.58 -31.11 -18.85
N GLY A 276 16.58 -31.82 -19.97
CA GLY A 276 17.70 -32.34 -20.76
C GLY A 276 17.67 -33.89 -20.76
N VAL A 277 17.13 -34.47 -21.84
CA VAL A 277 17.48 -35.75 -22.51
C VAL A 277 18.07 -36.91 -21.68
N SER A 278 17.36 -38.07 -21.62
CA SER A 278 17.98 -39.40 -21.82
C SER A 278 16.93 -40.51 -22.12
N SER A 279 17.04 -41.04 -23.33
CA SER A 279 16.90 -42.46 -23.76
C SER A 279 16.28 -43.51 -22.83
N GLY A 280 15.30 -44.26 -23.37
CA GLY A 280 14.86 -45.56 -22.86
C GLY A 280 13.86 -46.26 -23.79
N LEU A 281 14.38 -46.84 -24.87
CA LEU A 281 13.67 -47.76 -25.79
C LEU A 281 13.57 -49.17 -25.18
N GLY A 282 12.48 -49.88 -25.48
CA GLY A 282 12.31 -51.35 -25.35
C GLY A 282 11.22 -51.72 -24.33
N GLY A 283 10.26 -52.58 -24.58
CA GLY A 283 9.91 -53.43 -25.72
C GLY A 283 8.63 -54.20 -25.34
N VAL A 284 7.81 -54.47 -26.35
CA VAL A 284 6.87 -55.59 -26.59
C VAL A 284 6.72 -56.63 -25.47
N ASP A 285 5.48 -56.90 -25.01
CA ASP A 285 4.84 -58.20 -25.24
C ASP A 285 3.35 -58.26 -24.86
N SER A 286 2.62 -58.97 -25.72
CA SER A 286 1.20 -59.28 -25.70
C SER A 286 1.05 -60.76 -25.38
N MET A 287 0.13 -61.15 -24.47
CA MET A 287 -0.51 -62.48 -24.37
C MET A 287 -1.55 -62.42 -23.23
N ASP A 288 -2.84 -62.43 -23.52
CA ASP A 288 -3.72 -63.59 -23.76
C ASP A 288 -4.16 -64.29 -22.46
N GLY A 289 -5.45 -64.65 -22.35
CA GLY A 289 -5.94 -65.40 -21.18
C GLY A 289 -7.39 -65.19 -20.74
N GLN A 290 -8.33 -65.37 -21.66
CA GLN A 290 -9.76 -65.56 -21.38
C GLN A 290 -10.01 -66.95 -20.73
N ARG A 291 -10.71 -67.06 -19.58
CA ARG A 291 -11.74 -68.10 -19.26
C ARG A 291 -12.13 -68.19 -17.76
N ARG A 292 -13.46 -68.10 -17.54
CA ARG A 292 -14.36 -68.96 -16.74
C ARG A 292 -13.90 -69.47 -15.35
N HIS A 293 -14.63 -69.10 -14.31
CA HIS A 293 -15.75 -69.88 -13.76
C HIS A 293 -16.69 -68.99 -12.94
#